data_AF-A0ABC8STW0-F1
#
_entry.id   AF-A0ABC8STW0-F1
#
_cell.length_a   1.000
_cell.length_b   1.000
_cell.length_c   1.000
_cell.angle_alpha   90.00
_cell.angle_beta   90.00
_cell.angle_gamma   90.00
#
_symmetry.space_group_name_H-M   'P 1'
#
loop_
_entity.id
_entity.type
_entity.pdbx_description
1 polymer ?
#
loop_
_entity_poly.entity_id
_entity_poly.type
_entity_poly.pdbx_seq_one_letter_code
_entity_poly.pdbx_strand_id
1 'polypeptide(L)'
;MLFIIIYDEHGGFFDHVPTPVTGVPSPDGIVGPEPYNFQFDRLGVRVPAIIISPWIEKGTVLHGPSGPYPTSEFEHSSIPATVKKIFNLPEFLTKRDAWAGTFEDVLSRNSPRTDCPATLPEPVKFREAEADGNSKLSEFQGEMIQMAATLCGDHRKDIYPDKLVENMTVSEAVEYLNNAFKKFTDECEKAKANGADESSICVPKDDEPDHVPPPAKSKSIASKFFSCLACDHH
;
A
#
# COMPACT_ATOMS: atom_id res chain seq x y z
N MET A 1 12.65 -14.91 23.47
CA MET A 1 11.78 -14.03 22.67
C MET A 1 12.64 -13.30 21.67
N LEU A 2 12.26 -13.31 20.40
CA LEU A 2 12.89 -12.56 19.31
C LEU A 2 11.85 -11.57 18.79
N PHE A 3 12.09 -10.28 18.99
CA PHE A 3 11.22 -9.22 18.52
C PHE A 3 11.87 -8.52 17.33
N ILE A 4 11.15 -8.41 16.23
CA ILE A 4 11.68 -7.91 14.96
C ILE A 4 10.84 -6.70 14.56
N ILE A 5 11.49 -5.57 14.34
CA ILE A 5 10.91 -4.37 13.76
C ILE A 5 11.54 -4.21 12.38
N ILE A 6 10.73 -4.26 11.33
CA ILE A 6 11.16 -3.96 9.96
C ILE A 6 10.22 -2.95 9.33
N TYR A 7 10.73 -2.23 8.36
CA TYR A 7 9.93 -1.38 7.49
C TYR A 7 9.50 -2.21 6.28
N ASP A 8 8.28 -1.96 5.79
CA ASP A 8 7.76 -2.58 4.57
C ASP A 8 8.42 -1.97 3.32
N GLU A 9 8.65 -0.66 3.34
CA GLU A 9 9.29 0.08 2.25
C GLU A 9 10.35 1.09 2.71
N HIS A 10 11.13 1.59 1.76
CA HIS A 10 12.21 2.56 1.98
C HIS A 10 11.74 4.02 2.00
N GLY A 11 10.45 4.29 1.75
CA GLY A 11 9.85 5.63 1.79
C GLY A 11 10.34 6.61 0.71
N GLY A 12 10.98 6.14 -0.36
CA GLY A 12 11.52 6.99 -1.43
C GLY A 12 12.84 7.70 -1.08
N PHE A 13 13.41 7.42 0.09
CA PHE A 13 14.67 8.04 0.52
C PHE A 13 15.87 7.45 -0.23
N PHE A 14 16.88 8.28 -0.49
CA PHE A 14 18.11 7.81 -1.14
C PHE A 14 18.85 6.79 -0.28
N ASP A 15 19.22 5.66 -0.88
CA ASP A 15 20.16 4.69 -0.33
C ASP A 15 21.32 4.50 -1.32
N HIS A 16 22.54 4.46 -0.79
CA HIS A 16 23.76 4.37 -1.62
C HIS A 16 24.09 2.96 -2.08
N VAL A 17 23.47 1.92 -1.51
CA VAL A 17 23.78 0.52 -1.82
C VAL A 17 22.94 0.07 -3.00
N PRO A 18 23.56 -0.41 -4.09
CA PRO A 18 22.85 -0.99 -5.22
C PRO A 18 21.98 -2.17 -4.80
N THR A 19 20.81 -2.32 -5.42
CA THR A 19 19.91 -3.42 -5.09
C THR A 19 20.48 -4.77 -5.54
N PRO A 20 20.41 -5.82 -4.70
CA PRO A 20 20.86 -7.15 -5.09
C PRO A 20 20.07 -7.72 -6.27
N VAL A 21 20.80 -8.26 -7.25
CA VAL A 21 20.25 -8.88 -8.48
C VAL A 21 20.83 -10.26 -8.77
N THR A 22 21.90 -10.67 -8.06
CA THR A 22 22.62 -11.90 -8.37
C THR A 22 22.04 -13.07 -7.59
N GLY A 23 21.56 -14.10 -8.30
CA GLY A 23 21.09 -15.34 -7.69
C GLY A 23 19.78 -15.21 -6.90
N VAL A 24 19.05 -14.11 -7.08
CA VAL A 24 17.80 -13.78 -6.41
C VAL A 24 16.64 -14.50 -7.15
N PRO A 25 16.03 -15.58 -6.62
CA PRO A 25 15.07 -16.39 -7.39
C PRO A 25 13.69 -15.74 -7.52
N SER A 26 13.02 -15.78 -8.67
CA SER A 26 11.59 -15.46 -8.73
C SER A 26 10.80 -16.34 -7.74
N PRO A 27 9.89 -15.77 -6.91
CA PRO A 27 9.25 -16.49 -5.80
C PRO A 27 8.47 -17.72 -6.30
N ASP A 28 7.67 -17.53 -7.35
CA ASP A 28 6.75 -18.52 -7.93
C ASP A 28 6.95 -18.69 -9.44
N GLY A 29 7.81 -17.87 -10.08
CA GLY A 29 8.02 -17.88 -11.52
C GLY A 29 6.94 -17.15 -12.32
N ILE A 30 6.04 -16.43 -11.64
CA ILE A 30 5.05 -15.57 -12.29
C ILE A 30 5.75 -14.29 -12.75
N VAL A 31 5.52 -13.93 -14.01
CA VAL A 31 6.07 -12.73 -14.63
C VAL A 31 5.00 -11.64 -14.60
N GLY A 32 5.41 -10.40 -14.35
CA GLY A 32 4.53 -9.24 -14.40
C GLY A 32 3.93 -9.03 -15.79
N PRO A 33 2.79 -8.34 -15.92
CA PRO A 33 2.15 -8.12 -17.21
C PRO A 33 2.98 -7.22 -18.14
N GLU A 34 2.60 -7.20 -19.41
CA GLU A 34 3.10 -6.23 -20.39
C GLU A 34 2.82 -4.78 -19.94
N PRO A 35 3.65 -3.81 -20.35
CA PRO A 35 4.79 -3.95 -21.27
C PRO A 35 6.12 -4.34 -20.59
N TYR A 36 6.16 -4.36 -19.26
CA TYR A 36 7.43 -4.44 -18.52
C TYR A 36 7.93 -5.86 -18.28
N ASN A 37 7.03 -6.87 -18.27
CA ASN A 37 7.40 -8.28 -18.10
C ASN A 37 8.38 -8.52 -16.94
N PHE A 38 8.10 -7.90 -15.79
CA PHE A 38 9.00 -7.92 -14.63
C PHE A 38 9.13 -9.33 -14.05
N GLN A 39 10.36 -9.83 -13.92
CA GLN A 39 10.63 -11.24 -13.58
C GLN A 39 10.60 -11.55 -12.08
N PHE A 40 10.58 -10.51 -11.23
CA PHE A 40 10.70 -10.64 -9.78
C PHE A 40 11.96 -11.41 -9.33
N ASP A 41 13.05 -11.31 -10.09
CA ASP A 41 14.35 -11.97 -9.85
C ASP A 41 15.40 -11.00 -9.27
N ARG A 42 14.94 -9.98 -8.54
CA ARG A 42 15.78 -8.98 -7.87
C ARG A 42 15.13 -8.47 -6.58
N LEU A 43 15.94 -7.86 -5.73
CA LEU A 43 15.45 -7.19 -4.53
C LEU A 43 15.19 -5.69 -4.77
N GLY A 44 14.38 -5.12 -3.88
CA GLY A 44 14.13 -3.68 -3.79
C GLY A 44 15.25 -2.94 -3.06
N VAL A 45 15.01 -1.65 -2.81
CA VAL A 45 15.88 -0.80 -1.99
C VAL A 45 15.90 -1.30 -0.54
N ARG A 46 17.03 -1.11 0.15
CA ARG A 46 17.16 -1.51 1.55
C ARG A 46 16.15 -0.81 2.44
N VAL A 47 15.70 -1.53 3.45
CA VAL A 47 14.81 -1.03 4.50
C VAL A 47 15.47 -1.24 5.87
N PRO A 48 15.22 -0.38 6.86
CA PRO A 48 15.73 -0.60 8.21
C PRO A 48 15.15 -1.89 8.82
N ALA A 49 16.01 -2.63 9.53
CA ALA A 49 15.63 -3.80 10.32
C ALA A 49 16.30 -3.74 11.70
N ILE A 50 15.50 -3.91 12.76
CA ILE A 50 15.95 -3.91 14.15
C ILE A 50 15.51 -5.23 14.78
N ILE A 51 16.48 -5.96 15.30
CA ILE A 51 16.28 -7.27 15.94
C ILE A 51 16.60 -7.15 17.42
N ILE A 52 15.61 -7.45 18.26
CA ILE A 52 15.64 -7.22 19.70
C ILE A 52 15.43 -8.55 20.43
N SER A 53 16.41 -8.93 21.24
CA SER A 53 16.34 -10.12 22.08
C SER A 53 17.38 -10.04 23.20
N PRO A 54 17.09 -10.55 24.42
CA PRO A 54 18.10 -10.68 25.47
C PRO A 54 19.22 -11.67 25.08
N TRP A 55 19.04 -12.47 24.04
CA TRP A 55 20.00 -13.44 23.55
C TRP A 55 20.98 -12.90 22.50
N ILE A 56 20.91 -11.59 22.20
CA ILE A 56 21.78 -10.91 21.24
C ILE A 56 22.78 -10.03 21.99
N GLU A 57 24.05 -10.07 21.58
CA GLU A 57 25.09 -9.21 22.15
C GLU A 57 24.77 -7.72 21.96
N LYS A 58 25.20 -6.86 22.91
CA LYS A 58 24.93 -5.43 22.82
C LYS A 58 25.71 -4.83 21.65
N GLY A 59 25.02 -4.06 20.80
CA GLY A 59 25.67 -3.35 19.69
C GLY A 59 26.00 -4.25 18.49
N THR A 60 25.39 -5.42 18.38
CA THR A 60 25.53 -6.29 17.22
C THR A 60 24.99 -5.64 15.96
N VAL A 61 25.79 -5.67 14.89
CA VAL A 61 25.38 -5.31 13.53
C VAL A 61 25.51 -6.55 12.65
N LEU A 62 24.40 -6.95 12.01
CA LEU A 62 24.41 -8.00 10.99
C LEU A 62 24.55 -7.35 9.63
N HIS A 63 25.59 -7.70 8.88
CA HIS A 63 25.84 -7.15 7.55
C HIS A 63 25.18 -7.97 6.42
N GLY A 64 25.04 -9.28 6.61
CA GLY A 64 24.44 -10.20 5.65
C GLY A 64 24.33 -11.61 6.25
N PRO A 65 23.55 -12.50 5.63
CA PRO A 65 23.37 -13.85 6.14
C PRO A 65 24.51 -14.80 5.74
N SER A 66 24.67 -15.89 6.49
CA SER A 66 25.66 -16.94 6.23
C SER A 66 25.22 -17.93 5.13
N GLY A 67 23.97 -17.86 4.68
CA GLY A 67 23.36 -18.81 3.77
C GLY A 67 21.83 -18.60 3.69
N PRO A 68 21.07 -19.57 3.13
CA PRO A 68 21.49 -20.91 2.69
C PRO A 68 22.35 -20.94 1.42
N TYR A 69 22.39 -19.87 0.64
CA TYR A 69 23.23 -19.75 -0.56
C TYR A 69 24.27 -18.64 -0.38
N PRO A 70 25.41 -18.67 -1.10
CA PRO A 70 26.40 -17.59 -1.05
C PRO A 70 25.87 -16.22 -1.49
N THR A 71 24.74 -16.20 -2.21
CA THR A 71 24.06 -15.00 -2.69
C THR A 71 22.88 -14.59 -1.82
N SER A 72 22.57 -15.34 -0.77
CA SER A 72 21.42 -15.05 0.10
C SER A 72 21.56 -13.67 0.74
N GLU A 73 20.43 -12.99 0.91
CA GLU A 73 20.35 -11.69 1.56
C GLU A 73 19.30 -11.73 2.68
N PHE A 74 19.34 -10.72 3.57
CA PHE A 74 18.21 -10.45 4.46
C PHE A 74 17.17 -9.60 3.73
N GLU A 75 15.95 -10.11 3.63
CA GLU A 75 14.80 -9.45 3.02
C GLU A 75 13.50 -9.89 3.71
N HIS A 76 12.33 -9.38 3.34
CA HIS A 76 11.07 -9.63 4.06
C HIS A 76 10.74 -11.13 4.22
N SER A 77 11.11 -11.96 3.26
CA SER A 77 10.92 -13.41 3.30
C SER A 77 11.90 -14.13 4.25
N SER A 78 12.90 -13.43 4.80
CA SER A 78 13.69 -13.90 5.94
C SER A 78 12.83 -14.15 7.18
N ILE A 79 11.70 -13.46 7.33
CA ILE A 79 10.76 -13.72 8.43
C ILE A 79 10.13 -15.11 8.32
N PRO A 80 9.38 -15.46 7.26
CA PRO A 80 8.84 -16.80 7.10
C PRO A 80 9.93 -17.88 7.03
N ALA A 81 11.10 -17.59 6.44
CA ALA A 81 12.24 -18.52 6.44
C ALA A 81 12.73 -18.83 7.87
N THR A 82 12.84 -17.80 8.72
CA THR A 82 13.23 -17.95 10.14
C THR A 82 12.16 -18.70 10.92
N VAL A 83 10.87 -18.41 10.71
CA VAL A 83 9.75 -19.14 11.34
C VAL A 83 9.79 -20.61 10.95
N LYS A 84 9.92 -20.91 9.66
CA LYS A 84 10.07 -22.27 9.14
C LYS A 84 11.20 -23.00 9.86
N LYS A 85 12.37 -22.36 9.99
CA LYS A 85 13.56 -22.98 10.60
C LYS A 85 13.39 -23.20 12.10
N ILE A 86 12.90 -22.21 12.84
CA ILE A 86 12.71 -22.29 14.31
C ILE A 86 11.66 -23.35 14.67
N PHE A 87 10.56 -23.44 13.92
CA PHE A 87 9.48 -24.38 14.19
C PHE A 87 9.60 -25.69 13.42
N ASN A 88 10.67 -25.89 12.65
CA ASN A 88 10.91 -27.06 11.82
C ASN A 88 9.70 -27.42 10.94
N LEU A 89 9.12 -26.42 10.27
CA LEU A 89 7.99 -26.61 9.35
C LEU A 89 8.46 -27.40 8.12
N PRO A 90 7.58 -28.23 7.52
CA PRO A 90 7.99 -29.21 6.50
C PRO A 90 8.47 -28.56 5.21
N GLU A 91 7.81 -27.47 4.78
CA GLU A 91 8.03 -26.86 3.46
C GLU A 91 8.20 -25.34 3.59
N PHE A 92 8.88 -24.75 2.61
CA PHE A 92 8.88 -23.30 2.38
C PHE A 92 7.64 -22.88 1.58
N LEU A 93 7.26 -21.60 1.66
CA LEU A 93 6.10 -21.07 0.93
C LEU A 93 6.41 -20.87 -0.56
N THR A 94 7.64 -20.46 -0.87
CA THR A 94 8.11 -20.07 -2.20
C THR A 94 9.60 -20.41 -2.39
N LYS A 95 10.15 -20.12 -3.58
CA LYS A 95 11.60 -20.19 -3.80
C LYS A 95 12.35 -19.04 -3.11
N ARG A 96 11.66 -17.92 -2.83
CA ARG A 96 12.25 -16.71 -2.23
C ARG A 96 12.58 -16.93 -0.76
N ASP A 97 11.64 -17.40 0.06
CA ASP A 97 11.89 -17.73 1.46
C ASP A 97 12.79 -18.96 1.63
N ALA A 98 12.81 -19.91 0.68
CA ALA A 98 13.80 -20.98 0.67
C ALA A 98 15.24 -20.49 0.44
N TRP A 99 15.40 -19.33 -0.21
CA TRP A 99 16.67 -18.69 -0.51
C TRP A 99 17.09 -17.63 0.51
N ALA A 100 16.14 -17.00 1.19
CA ALA A 100 16.39 -15.89 2.11
C ALA A 100 17.26 -16.31 3.30
N GLY A 101 18.07 -15.37 3.79
CA GLY A 101 18.82 -15.54 5.03
C GLY A 101 17.90 -15.63 6.25
N THR A 102 18.31 -16.37 7.27
CA THR A 102 17.53 -16.55 8.51
C THR A 102 18.24 -15.92 9.72
N PHE A 103 17.47 -15.52 10.74
CA PHE A 103 17.99 -14.64 11.80
C PHE A 103 18.62 -15.37 12.99
N GLU A 104 18.49 -16.69 13.11
CA GLU A 104 18.93 -17.42 14.32
C GLU A 104 20.42 -17.28 14.64
N ASP A 105 21.27 -17.04 13.64
CA ASP A 105 22.71 -16.83 13.83
C ASP A 105 23.01 -15.63 14.74
N VAL A 106 22.10 -14.65 14.84
CA VAL A 106 22.26 -13.48 15.71
C VAL A 106 22.10 -13.82 17.20
N LEU A 107 21.41 -14.93 17.50
CA LEU A 107 21.17 -15.42 18.86
C LEU A 107 22.42 -16.12 19.41
N SER A 108 23.50 -15.35 19.51
CA SER A 108 24.87 -15.83 19.79
C SER A 108 25.16 -16.14 21.26
N ARG A 109 24.26 -15.81 22.18
CA ARG A 109 24.50 -15.92 23.62
C ARG A 109 24.01 -17.25 24.21
N ASN A 110 24.74 -17.76 25.20
CA ASN A 110 24.35 -18.93 26.01
C ASN A 110 23.56 -18.58 27.27
N SER A 111 23.47 -17.30 27.63
CA SER A 111 22.58 -16.80 28.67
C SER A 111 21.95 -15.45 28.27
N PRO A 112 20.72 -15.15 28.71
CA PRO A 112 20.07 -13.89 28.41
C PRO A 112 20.82 -12.74 29.09
N ARG A 113 20.86 -11.59 28.45
CA ARG A 113 21.31 -10.33 29.03
C ARG A 113 20.36 -9.86 30.13
N THR A 114 20.92 -9.19 31.12
CA THR A 114 20.21 -8.67 32.30
C THR A 114 20.19 -7.14 32.36
N ASP A 115 20.72 -6.46 31.35
CA ASP A 115 20.84 -5.00 31.27
C ASP A 115 19.70 -4.34 30.48
N CYS A 116 18.52 -4.96 30.44
CA CYS A 116 17.34 -4.40 29.78
C CYS A 116 16.84 -3.15 30.53
N PRO A 117 16.69 -1.98 29.88
CA PRO A 117 16.10 -0.81 30.51
C PRO A 117 14.66 -1.09 30.96
N ALA A 118 14.39 -0.96 32.26
CA ALA A 118 13.05 -1.16 32.81
C ALA A 118 12.14 0.08 32.61
N THR A 119 12.73 1.22 32.30
CA THR A 119 12.02 2.47 32.00
C THR A 119 12.59 3.04 30.70
N LEU A 120 11.69 3.45 29.81
CA LEU A 120 12.04 4.19 28.61
C LEU A 120 11.91 5.69 28.89
N PRO A 121 12.76 6.54 28.30
CA PRO A 121 12.59 7.99 28.42
C PRO A 121 11.27 8.41 27.77
N GLU A 122 10.66 9.47 28.30
CA GLU A 122 9.52 10.12 27.67
C GLU A 122 9.90 10.56 26.24
N PRO A 123 9.11 10.21 25.21
CA PRO A 123 9.36 10.67 23.86
C PRO A 123 9.41 12.19 23.80
N VAL A 124 10.45 12.74 23.20
CA VAL A 124 10.55 14.18 22.98
C VAL A 124 9.50 14.57 21.94
N LYS A 125 8.69 15.60 22.23
CA LYS A 125 7.81 16.19 21.23
C LYS A 125 8.66 16.76 20.08
N PHE A 126 8.51 16.19 18.88
CA PHE A 126 9.22 16.67 17.69
C PHE A 126 8.73 18.04 17.18
N ARG A 127 7.53 18.47 17.58
CA ARG A 127 6.99 19.80 17.29
C ARG A 127 6.75 20.57 18.59
N GLU A 128 7.38 21.74 18.71
CA GLU A 128 7.12 22.69 19.79
C GLU A 128 5.85 23.51 19.52
N ALA A 129 5.55 23.78 18.25
CA ALA A 129 4.38 24.54 17.83
C ALA A 129 3.14 23.64 17.70
N GLU A 130 2.00 24.16 18.13
CA GLU A 130 0.70 23.54 17.88
C GLU A 130 0.30 23.71 16.39
N ALA A 131 -0.70 22.94 15.96
CA ALA A 131 -1.26 23.11 14.63
C ALA A 131 -1.89 24.50 14.49
N ASP A 132 -1.39 25.31 13.55
CA ASP A 132 -1.99 26.59 13.21
C ASP A 132 -3.06 26.40 12.14
N GLY A 133 -4.32 26.38 12.56
CA GLY A 133 -5.46 26.25 11.65
C GLY A 133 -5.61 27.43 10.68
N ASN A 134 -5.08 28.61 11.02
CA ASN A 134 -5.20 29.82 10.21
C ASN A 134 -4.08 29.98 9.19
N SER A 135 -3.05 29.12 9.21
CA SER A 135 -1.97 29.19 8.24
C SER A 135 -2.48 28.83 6.85
N LYS A 136 -1.83 29.39 5.82
CA LYS A 136 -2.04 28.94 4.44
C LYS A 136 -1.60 27.49 4.27
N LEU A 137 -2.19 26.79 3.30
CA LEU A 137 -1.77 25.45 2.95
C LEU A 137 -0.33 25.42 2.45
N SER A 138 0.41 24.40 2.87
CA SER A 138 1.59 23.94 2.12
C SER A 138 1.17 23.36 0.77
N GLU A 139 2.09 23.29 -0.18
CA GLU A 139 1.87 22.69 -1.50
C GLU A 139 1.26 21.28 -1.38
N PHE A 140 1.88 20.41 -0.58
CA PHE A 140 1.39 19.06 -0.32
C PHE A 140 -0.03 19.03 0.26
N GLN A 141 -0.36 19.92 1.19
CA GLN A 141 -1.72 20.00 1.74
C GLN A 141 -2.72 20.44 0.66
N GLY A 142 -2.34 21.35 -0.25
CA GLY A 142 -3.14 21.74 -1.40
C GLY A 142 -3.41 20.55 -2.34
N GLU A 143 -2.38 19.77 -2.66
CA GLU A 143 -2.51 18.55 -3.48
C GLU A 143 -3.47 17.53 -2.85
N MET A 144 -3.43 17.37 -1.52
CA MET A 144 -4.39 16.51 -0.81
C MET A 144 -5.84 16.98 -0.98
N ILE A 145 -6.10 18.29 -0.97
CA ILE A 145 -7.43 18.85 -1.19
C ILE A 145 -7.88 18.68 -2.64
N GLN A 146 -6.98 18.87 -3.60
CA GLN A 146 -7.26 18.58 -5.01
C GLN A 146 -7.61 17.11 -5.22
N MET A 147 -6.91 16.18 -4.56
CA MET A 147 -7.28 14.77 -4.56
C MET A 147 -8.66 14.54 -3.94
N ALA A 148 -8.98 15.16 -2.80
CA ALA A 148 -10.30 15.06 -2.17
C ALA A 148 -11.43 15.58 -3.09
N ALA A 149 -11.17 16.61 -3.90
CA ALA A 149 -12.11 17.09 -4.92
C ALA A 149 -12.45 16.05 -5.99
N THR A 150 -11.54 15.10 -6.24
CA THR A 150 -11.83 13.97 -7.14
C THR A 150 -12.88 13.03 -6.55
N LEU A 151 -12.84 12.82 -5.22
CA LEU A 151 -13.77 11.94 -4.50
C LEU A 151 -15.19 12.49 -4.45
N CYS A 152 -15.36 13.81 -4.37
CA CYS A 152 -16.67 14.45 -4.21
C CYS A 152 -17.27 15.02 -5.51
N GLY A 153 -16.58 14.85 -6.64
CA GLY A 153 -17.01 15.34 -7.96
C GLY A 153 -16.55 16.77 -8.29
N ASP A 154 -16.02 17.51 -7.33
CA ASP A 154 -15.62 18.92 -7.48
C ASP A 154 -14.47 19.14 -8.46
N HIS A 155 -13.70 18.11 -8.80
CA HIS A 155 -12.71 18.14 -9.89
C HIS A 155 -13.29 18.56 -11.26
N ARG A 156 -14.61 18.57 -11.42
CA ARG A 156 -15.32 19.00 -12.63
C ARG A 156 -15.65 20.50 -12.64
N LYS A 157 -15.49 21.19 -11.51
CA LYS A 157 -15.78 22.61 -11.38
C LYS A 157 -14.64 23.45 -11.95
N ASP A 158 -14.96 24.66 -12.38
CA ASP A 158 -14.03 25.63 -12.97
C ASP A 158 -12.99 26.19 -11.99
N ILE A 159 -13.16 25.91 -10.69
CA ILE A 159 -12.21 26.23 -9.63
C ILE A 159 -11.05 25.22 -9.52
N TYR A 160 -11.16 24.03 -10.11
CA TYR A 160 -10.11 23.00 -10.03
C TYR A 160 -8.99 23.23 -11.08
N PRO A 161 -7.71 22.91 -10.79
CA PRO A 161 -7.19 22.47 -9.49
C PRO A 161 -6.75 23.63 -8.58
N ASP A 162 -6.30 24.75 -9.15
CA ASP A 162 -5.53 25.74 -8.38
C ASP A 162 -6.39 26.74 -7.60
N LYS A 163 -7.50 27.22 -8.18
CA LYS A 163 -8.40 28.18 -7.51
C LYS A 163 -9.13 27.58 -6.32
N LEU A 164 -9.32 26.25 -6.31
CA LEU A 164 -9.95 25.51 -5.22
C LEU A 164 -9.21 25.70 -3.90
N VAL A 165 -7.87 25.69 -3.96
CA VAL A 165 -7.00 25.76 -2.78
C VAL A 165 -6.44 27.17 -2.56
N GLU A 166 -6.76 28.11 -3.45
CA GLU A 166 -6.25 29.47 -3.40
C GLU A 166 -6.75 30.19 -2.14
N ASN A 167 -5.81 30.66 -1.31
CA ASN A 167 -6.06 31.33 -0.03
C ASN A 167 -6.81 30.51 1.03
N MET A 168 -6.94 29.20 0.84
CA MET A 168 -7.51 28.30 1.83
C MET A 168 -6.60 28.19 3.07
N THR A 169 -7.20 28.20 4.25
CA THR A 169 -6.53 27.93 5.52
C THR A 169 -6.51 26.43 5.83
N VAL A 170 -5.60 25.99 6.71
CA VAL A 170 -5.53 24.58 7.15
C VAL A 170 -6.86 24.11 7.75
N SER A 171 -7.55 24.95 8.53
CA SER A 171 -8.86 24.61 9.10
C SER A 171 -9.94 24.42 8.03
N GLU A 172 -10.04 25.32 7.05
CA GLU A 172 -10.98 25.20 5.94
C GLU A 172 -10.70 23.95 5.08
N ALA A 173 -9.42 23.63 4.87
CA ALA A 173 -9.01 22.43 4.16
C ALA A 173 -9.44 21.14 4.88
N VAL A 174 -9.28 21.08 6.21
CA VAL A 174 -9.74 19.93 7.01
C VAL A 174 -11.26 19.77 6.93
N GLU A 175 -12.01 20.89 7.01
CA GLU A 175 -13.46 20.86 6.86
C GLU A 175 -13.88 20.38 5.45
N TYR A 176 -13.25 20.91 4.40
CA TYR A 176 -13.48 20.49 3.03
C TYR A 176 -13.23 18.99 2.85
N LEU A 177 -12.10 18.48 3.35
CA LEU A 177 -11.72 17.07 3.23
C LEU A 177 -12.72 16.15 3.94
N ASN A 178 -13.17 16.51 5.15
CA ASN A 178 -14.20 15.76 5.87
C ASN A 178 -15.52 15.73 5.10
N ASN A 179 -15.95 16.87 4.54
CA ASN A 179 -17.17 16.96 3.76
C ASN A 179 -17.08 16.17 2.44
N ALA A 180 -15.95 16.25 1.75
CA ALA A 180 -15.69 15.49 0.53
C ALA A 180 -15.73 13.98 0.77
N PHE A 181 -15.07 13.53 1.84
CA PHE A 181 -15.09 12.12 2.25
C PHE A 181 -16.50 11.65 2.62
N LYS A 182 -17.23 12.46 3.41
CA LYS A 182 -18.62 12.15 3.76
C LYS A 182 -19.51 12.03 2.53
N LYS A 183 -19.41 12.96 1.58
CA LYS A 183 -20.19 12.90 0.34
C LYS A 183 -19.90 11.63 -0.45
N PHE A 184 -18.62 11.26 -0.56
CA PHE A 184 -18.21 10.01 -1.20
C PHE A 184 -18.79 8.78 -0.50
N THR A 185 -18.67 8.69 0.84
CA THR A 185 -19.21 7.55 1.60
C THR A 185 -20.72 7.45 1.50
N ASP A 186 -21.45 8.56 1.60
CA ASP A 186 -22.91 8.60 1.46
C ASP A 186 -23.34 8.08 0.08
N GLU A 187 -22.63 8.46 -0.99
CA GLU A 187 -22.92 7.95 -2.34
C GLU A 187 -22.57 6.47 -2.52
N CYS A 188 -21.48 5.99 -1.91
CA CYS A 188 -21.18 4.56 -1.87
C CYS A 188 -22.29 3.75 -1.19
N GLU A 189 -22.81 4.24 -0.05
CA GLU A 189 -23.91 3.58 0.65
C GLU A 189 -25.20 3.57 -0.18
N LYS A 190 -25.53 4.69 -0.85
CA LYS A 190 -26.67 4.76 -1.79
C LYS A 190 -26.50 3.78 -2.95
N ALA A 191 -25.31 3.72 -3.56
CA ALA A 191 -25.05 2.81 -4.67
C ALA A 191 -25.23 1.35 -4.24
N LYS A 192 -24.70 0.96 -3.08
CA LYS A 192 -24.91 -0.38 -2.50
C LYS A 192 -26.39 -0.67 -2.24
N ALA A 193 -27.13 0.28 -1.65
CA ALA A 193 -28.56 0.13 -1.41
C ALA A 193 -29.36 -0.03 -2.72
N ASN A 194 -28.89 0.56 -3.81
CA ASN A 194 -29.47 0.44 -5.15
C ASN A 194 -28.98 -0.79 -5.95
N GLY A 195 -28.22 -1.70 -5.32
CA GLY A 195 -27.79 -2.96 -5.92
C GLY A 195 -26.52 -2.88 -6.77
N ALA A 196 -25.70 -1.84 -6.59
CA ALA A 196 -24.39 -1.76 -7.23
C ALA A 196 -23.46 -2.87 -6.73
N ASP A 197 -22.66 -3.44 -7.64
CA ASP A 197 -21.63 -4.43 -7.33
C ASP A 197 -20.50 -3.82 -6.49
N GLU A 198 -19.79 -4.64 -5.71
CA GLU A 198 -18.69 -4.18 -4.83
C GLU A 198 -17.51 -3.54 -5.59
N SER A 199 -17.37 -3.82 -6.89
CA SER A 199 -16.38 -3.18 -7.77
C SER A 199 -16.81 -1.81 -8.32
N SER A 200 -18.00 -1.34 -7.97
CA SER A 200 -18.56 -0.09 -8.52
C SER A 200 -17.87 1.15 -7.95
N ILE A 201 -17.23 1.94 -8.81
CA ILE A 201 -16.63 3.22 -8.45
C ILE A 201 -17.72 4.29 -8.38
N CYS A 202 -18.00 4.78 -7.17
CA CYS A 202 -18.99 5.81 -6.93
C CYS A 202 -18.33 7.19 -7.07
N VAL A 203 -18.71 7.95 -8.11
CA VAL A 203 -18.33 9.36 -8.19
C VAL A 203 -19.61 10.17 -7.96
N PRO A 204 -19.70 10.93 -6.86
CA PRO A 204 -20.85 11.80 -6.60
C PRO A 204 -21.09 12.69 -7.81
N LYS A 205 -22.32 12.65 -8.34
CA LYS A 205 -22.74 13.58 -9.40
C LYS A 205 -23.09 14.92 -8.76
N ASP A 206 -22.98 15.99 -9.52
CA ASP A 206 -23.65 17.23 -9.15
C ASP A 206 -25.17 16.99 -9.19
N ASP A 207 -25.92 17.68 -8.34
CA ASP A 207 -27.39 17.63 -8.29
C ASP A 207 -28.00 18.18 -9.60
N GLU A 208 -27.85 17.47 -10.72
CA GLU A 208 -28.75 17.60 -11.86
C GLU A 208 -29.94 16.65 -11.66
N PRO A 209 -31.18 17.12 -11.85
CA PRO A 209 -32.36 16.28 -11.67
C PRO A 209 -32.28 15.07 -12.60
N ASP A 210 -32.37 13.87 -12.03
CA ASP A 210 -32.38 12.60 -12.75
C ASP A 210 -33.35 12.66 -13.94
N HIS A 211 -32.82 12.78 -15.15
CA HIS A 211 -33.59 12.47 -16.34
C HIS A 211 -33.66 10.95 -16.45
N VAL A 212 -34.58 10.34 -15.71
CA VAL A 212 -34.90 8.92 -15.81
C VAL A 212 -35.39 8.66 -17.24
N PRO A 213 -34.65 7.93 -18.10
CA PRO A 213 -35.18 7.52 -19.39
C PRO A 213 -36.31 6.52 -19.13
N PRO A 214 -37.44 6.57 -19.87
CA PRO A 214 -38.53 5.63 -19.66
C PRO A 214 -38.03 4.19 -19.86
N PRO A 215 -38.52 3.22 -19.07
CA PRO A 215 -38.04 1.85 -19.14
C PRO A 215 -38.18 1.28 -20.55
N ALA A 216 -37.10 0.73 -21.07
CA ALA A 216 -37.09 0.08 -22.37
C ALA A 216 -38.12 -1.06 -22.38
N LYS A 217 -39.13 -0.95 -23.26
CA LYS A 217 -40.11 -2.01 -23.47
C LYS A 217 -39.38 -3.29 -23.84
N SER A 218 -39.56 -4.33 -23.03
CA SER A 218 -39.05 -5.68 -23.29
C SER A 218 -39.52 -6.13 -24.68
N LYS A 219 -38.56 -6.35 -25.58
CA LYS A 219 -38.84 -6.93 -26.89
C LYS A 219 -39.02 -8.44 -26.70
N SER A 220 -40.24 -8.91 -26.97
CA SER A 220 -40.60 -10.33 -26.99
C SER A 220 -39.63 -11.16 -27.84
N ILE A 221 -39.41 -12.41 -27.41
CA ILE A 221 -38.56 -13.44 -28.02
C ILE A 221 -38.83 -13.63 -29.53
N ALA A 222 -40.04 -13.34 -29.99
CA ALA A 222 -40.40 -13.38 -31.42
C ALA A 222 -39.62 -12.37 -32.28
N SER A 223 -39.15 -11.25 -31.72
CA SER A 223 -38.39 -10.22 -32.45
C SER A 223 -36.91 -10.57 -32.68
N LYS A 224 -36.35 -11.52 -31.90
CA LYS A 224 -34.97 -12.02 -32.09
C LYS A 224 -34.87 -13.15 -33.12
N PHE A 225 -35.99 -13.78 -33.48
CA PHE A 225 -36.00 -14.89 -34.44
C PHE A 225 -36.12 -14.43 -35.91
N PHE A 226 -36.58 -13.20 -36.18
CA PHE A 226 -36.72 -12.68 -37.54
C PHE A 226 -35.60 -11.73 -38.01
N SER A 227 -34.64 -11.37 -37.14
CA SER A 227 -33.51 -10.51 -37.52
C SER A 227 -32.35 -11.22 -38.21
N CYS A 228 -32.34 -12.57 -38.26
CA CYS A 228 -31.25 -13.36 -38.84
C CYS A 228 -31.58 -13.97 -40.22
N LEU A 229 -32.67 -13.55 -40.87
CA LEU A 229 -33.11 -14.07 -42.18
C LEU A 229 -33.15 -13.01 -43.30
N ALA A 230 -32.60 -11.82 -43.07
CA ALA A 230 -32.58 -10.75 -44.07
C ALA A 230 -31.24 -10.01 -44.06
N CYS A 231 -30.16 -10.69 -44.42
CA CYS A 231 -28.90 -10.09 -44.90
C CYS A 231 -28.13 -11.17 -45.70
N ASP A 232 -28.69 -11.56 -46.84
CA ASP A 232 -27.98 -12.22 -47.94
C ASP A 232 -28.52 -11.59 -49.23
N HIS A 233 -27.80 -10.60 -49.77
CA HIS A 233 -27.63 -10.27 -51.19
C HIS A 233 -27.22 -8.80 -51.40
N HIS A 234 -26.10 -8.66 -52.14
CA HIS A 234 -25.47 -7.49 -52.77
C HIS A 234 -24.57 -6.58 -51.93
#